data_AF-A0A8R1DII9-F1
#
_entry.id   AF-A0A8R1DII9-F1
#
_cell.length_a   1.000
_cell.length_b   1.000
_cell.length_c   1.000
_cell.angle_alpha   90.00
_cell.angle_beta   90.00
_cell.angle_gamma   90.00
#
_symmetry.space_group_name_H-M   'P 1'
#
loop_
_entity.id
_entity.type
_entity.pdbx_description
1 polymer ?
#
loop_
_entity_poly.entity_id
_entity_poly.type
_entity_poly.pdbx_seq_one_letter_code
_entity_poly.pdbx_strand_id
1 'polypeptide(L)'
;MWIEIRKFYEHILKFTAFDDERELNELFNEIEKHKWRMSNVLSNPKNKGKDRDKVVPNGKVNIADVEITLDEQICAEALIMSDVFDLGELEAVDLVLAGEAQKIHFEGLNRGLIAVVCYYDAHRLLITAIRHMLKWDREELPSRVCNFLDDTFVNDNIVKMLFQVLTSFTVQSEFARLQAPNVNGLGGSKHQKLVKNAIEEIRNEIIGCISLICEFPGSEAVSISNYLFGIVKVVPPEKLNLTNMTAWVSLIKLTSSDVLTQVQEAPQVLTNMIANIRNETDWSDQAMCGTLQLACAITLKSIASSPADHLGIENIKVDVERVIDRAIRNMAFQYLRQAIIRSDHFRFAHQFIVIDELLKQLVAFFPAKLMETERNSADELTFLDEQQKDVLNAKPDPRSQTVNIGDKLTASLSSSDPSSNYESALSNYENFLRSFVDLYEMQVMDHEHQKASRTTRERELFEQIQESSLSFSTERSSNIRQFNSALALASMGAQVEEFRDYGLYSYKIHEQIYLAAGPLHPSTEKALSYGQLYTMDTKQAAEERRRELS
;
A
#
# COMPACT_ATOMS: atom_id res chain seq x y z
N MET A 1 -8.56 10.26 -30.18
CA MET A 1 -7.79 9.79 -29.01
C MET A 1 -8.39 10.20 -27.66
N TRP A 2 -8.07 11.34 -27.04
CA TRP A 2 -8.43 11.57 -25.62
C TRP A 2 -9.94 11.65 -25.38
N ILE A 3 -10.67 12.38 -26.23
CA ILE A 3 -12.13 12.52 -26.12
C ILE A 3 -12.83 11.16 -26.29
N GLU A 4 -12.39 10.36 -27.26
CA GLU A 4 -12.95 9.03 -27.52
C GLU A 4 -12.69 8.09 -26.35
N ILE A 5 -11.45 8.05 -25.83
CA ILE A 5 -11.10 7.24 -24.66
C ILE A 5 -11.91 7.67 -23.43
N ARG A 6 -12.15 8.97 -23.26
CA ARG A 6 -13.00 9.47 -22.18
C ARG A 6 -14.45 9.00 -22.32
N LYS A 7 -15.03 9.06 -23.53
CA LYS A 7 -16.37 8.53 -23.79
C LYS A 7 -16.45 7.02 -23.54
N PHE A 8 -15.44 6.27 -23.99
CA PHE A 8 -15.32 4.84 -23.72
C PHE A 8 -15.28 4.54 -22.22
N TYR A 9 -14.42 5.24 -21.47
CA TYR A 9 -14.34 5.11 -20.02
C TYR A 9 -15.68 5.40 -19.33
N GLU A 10 -16.35 6.50 -19.72
CA GLU A 10 -17.67 6.86 -19.17
C GLU A 10 -18.75 5.82 -19.51
N HIS A 11 -18.66 5.17 -20.67
CA HIS A 11 -19.54 4.07 -21.05
C HIS A 11 -19.29 2.84 -20.17
N ILE A 12 -18.03 2.43 -19.99
CA ILE A 12 -17.65 1.30 -19.12
C ILE A 12 -18.11 1.51 -17.68
N LEU A 13 -17.92 2.72 -17.13
CA LEU A 13 -18.34 3.04 -15.76
C LEU A 13 -19.84 2.96 -15.51
N LYS A 14 -20.64 3.27 -16.53
CA LYS A 14 -22.10 3.36 -16.42
C LYS A 14 -22.80 2.07 -16.86
N PHE A 15 -22.05 1.12 -17.42
CA PHE A 15 -22.63 -0.09 -17.97
C PHE A 15 -23.12 -1.02 -16.85
N THR A 16 -24.41 -1.31 -16.86
CA THR A 16 -25.07 -2.26 -15.93
C THR A 16 -26.02 -3.23 -16.63
N ALA A 17 -26.22 -3.08 -17.94
CA ALA A 17 -27.20 -3.83 -18.72
C ALA A 17 -26.67 -5.20 -19.18
N PHE A 18 -26.15 -6.01 -18.26
CA PHE A 18 -25.56 -7.32 -18.57
C PHE A 18 -26.58 -8.35 -19.09
N ASP A 19 -27.86 -8.16 -18.76
CA ASP A 19 -28.96 -9.04 -19.18
C ASP A 19 -29.51 -8.73 -20.59
N ASP A 20 -29.14 -7.59 -21.19
CA ASP A 20 -29.57 -7.21 -22.54
C ASP A 20 -28.50 -7.60 -23.58
N GLU A 21 -28.80 -8.61 -24.40
CA GLU A 21 -27.87 -9.10 -25.41
C GLU A 21 -27.47 -8.05 -26.45
N ARG A 22 -28.34 -7.07 -26.75
CA ARG A 22 -28.01 -5.99 -27.71
C ARG A 22 -27.01 -5.03 -27.11
N GLU A 23 -27.31 -4.51 -25.92
CA GLU A 23 -26.43 -3.61 -25.17
C GLU A 23 -25.08 -4.28 -24.87
N LEU A 24 -25.10 -5.58 -24.54
CA LEU A 24 -23.89 -6.37 -24.33
C LEU A 24 -23.04 -6.47 -25.61
N ASN A 25 -23.66 -6.71 -26.77
CA ASN A 25 -22.94 -6.72 -28.04
C ASN A 25 -22.38 -5.34 -28.41
N GLU A 26 -23.10 -4.25 -28.08
CA GLU A 26 -22.60 -2.88 -28.25
C GLU A 26 -21.40 -2.60 -27.35
N LEU A 27 -21.45 -3.02 -26.08
CA LEU A 27 -20.31 -2.98 -25.16
C LEU A 27 -19.09 -3.69 -25.73
N PHE A 28 -19.25 -4.92 -26.23
CA PHE A 28 -18.16 -5.68 -26.84
C PHE A 28 -17.58 -4.99 -28.08
N ASN A 29 -18.43 -4.41 -28.93
CA ASN A 29 -17.98 -3.64 -30.09
C ASN A 29 -17.15 -2.42 -29.66
N GLU A 30 -17.55 -1.75 -28.58
CA GLU A 30 -16.84 -0.58 -28.06
C GLU A 30 -15.50 -0.98 -27.41
N ILE A 31 -15.48 -2.06 -26.62
CA ILE A 31 -14.26 -2.63 -26.03
C ILE A 31 -13.26 -3.01 -27.13
N GLU A 32 -13.71 -3.65 -28.21
CA GLU A 32 -12.83 -4.13 -29.28
C GLU A 32 -12.09 -2.98 -29.98
N LYS A 33 -12.71 -1.79 -30.10
CA LYS A 33 -12.05 -0.59 -30.65
C LYS A 33 -10.81 -0.16 -29.84
N HIS A 34 -10.85 -0.38 -28.53
CA HIS A 34 -9.80 0.06 -27.60
C HIS A 34 -8.92 -1.09 -27.07
N LYS A 35 -9.28 -2.34 -27.36
CA LYS A 35 -8.65 -3.56 -26.85
C LYS A 35 -7.14 -3.57 -27.03
N TRP A 36 -6.63 -3.18 -28.21
CA TRP A 36 -5.19 -3.16 -28.44
C TRP A 36 -4.45 -2.28 -27.42
N ARG A 37 -4.96 -1.07 -27.14
CA ARG A 37 -4.34 -0.14 -26.18
C ARG A 37 -4.49 -0.64 -24.74
N MET A 38 -5.61 -1.30 -24.43
CA MET A 38 -5.81 -1.91 -23.12
C MET A 38 -4.88 -3.11 -22.87
N SER A 39 -4.60 -3.92 -23.89
CA SER A 39 -3.65 -5.04 -23.79
C SER A 39 -2.18 -4.61 -23.89
N ASN A 40 -1.89 -3.38 -24.35
CA ASN A 40 -0.54 -2.82 -24.48
C ASN A 40 -0.47 -1.49 -23.71
N VAL A 41 -0.66 -1.55 -22.39
CA VAL A 41 -0.75 -0.39 -21.50
C VAL A 41 0.44 0.55 -21.71
N LEU A 42 0.15 1.86 -21.80
CA LEU A 42 1.13 2.93 -22.05
C LEU A 42 1.88 2.86 -23.40
N SER A 43 1.49 1.96 -24.29
CA SER A 43 2.00 1.88 -25.66
C SER A 43 0.98 2.40 -26.67
N ASN A 44 1.47 2.77 -27.86
CA ASN A 44 0.63 3.26 -28.96
C ASN A 44 0.76 2.34 -30.18
N PRO A 45 -0.31 2.18 -30.99
CA PRO A 45 -0.23 1.39 -32.21
C PRO A 45 0.87 1.93 -33.14
N LYS A 46 1.63 1.03 -33.78
CA LYS A 46 2.72 1.38 -34.71
C LYS A 46 2.20 1.94 -36.04
N ASN A 47 1.60 3.12 -35.98
CA ASN A 47 1.01 3.83 -37.11
C ASN A 47 1.79 5.10 -37.48
N LYS A 48 2.84 5.43 -36.73
CA LYS A 48 3.72 6.56 -37.00
C LYS A 48 4.32 6.48 -38.41
N GLY A 49 4.33 7.61 -39.11
CA GLY A 49 4.87 7.77 -40.46
C GLY A 49 3.87 7.50 -41.59
N LYS A 50 2.68 6.98 -41.30
CA LYS A 50 1.65 6.70 -42.33
C LYS A 50 0.97 7.96 -42.87
N ASP A 51 0.82 8.96 -42.01
CA ASP A 51 0.03 10.17 -42.31
C ASP A 51 0.86 11.45 -42.15
N ARG A 52 2.18 11.33 -42.03
CA ARG A 52 3.08 12.48 -41.78
C ARG A 52 3.07 13.48 -42.93
N ASP A 53 2.92 13.00 -44.15
CA ASP A 53 2.75 13.78 -45.38
C ASP A 53 1.40 14.53 -45.44
N LYS A 54 0.40 14.11 -44.65
CA LYS A 54 -0.91 14.78 -44.55
C LYS A 54 -0.91 15.92 -43.53
N VAL A 55 -0.02 15.90 -42.55
CA VAL A 55 0.11 16.94 -41.51
C VAL A 55 1.02 18.06 -42.01
N VAL A 56 0.47 18.88 -42.92
CA VAL A 56 1.15 20.03 -43.52
C VAL A 56 0.39 21.33 -43.28
N PRO A 57 1.06 22.49 -43.18
CA PRO A 57 0.40 23.78 -43.01
C PRO A 57 -0.63 24.07 -44.11
N ASN A 58 -1.81 24.57 -43.73
CA ASN A 58 -3.00 24.75 -44.57
C ASN A 58 -3.55 23.46 -45.21
N GLY A 59 -3.04 22.29 -44.81
CA GLY A 59 -3.59 20.99 -45.16
C GLY A 59 -4.95 20.77 -44.50
N LYS A 60 -5.74 19.89 -45.11
CA LYS A 60 -7.03 19.45 -44.58
C LYS A 60 -6.91 18.01 -44.13
N VAL A 61 -7.29 17.75 -42.89
CA VAL A 61 -7.36 16.41 -42.31
C VAL A 61 -8.76 16.15 -41.79
N ASN A 62 -9.17 14.88 -41.81
CA ASN A 62 -10.43 14.46 -41.24
C ASN A 62 -10.16 13.84 -39.86
N ILE A 63 -10.76 14.43 -38.82
CA ILE A 63 -10.70 13.95 -37.44
C ILE A 63 -12.15 13.72 -36.98
N ALA A 64 -12.49 12.49 -36.61
CA ALA A 64 -13.83 12.10 -36.15
C ALA A 64 -14.98 12.61 -37.05
N ASP A 65 -14.83 12.39 -38.37
CA ASP A 65 -15.76 12.80 -39.43
C ASP A 65 -15.91 14.32 -39.65
N VAL A 66 -15.00 15.12 -39.07
CA VAL A 66 -14.94 16.57 -39.26
C VAL A 66 -13.69 16.95 -40.04
N GLU A 67 -13.86 17.69 -41.15
CA GLU A 67 -12.74 18.25 -41.91
C GLU A 67 -12.19 19.50 -41.21
N ILE A 68 -10.92 19.46 -40.83
CA ILE A 68 -10.23 20.53 -40.10
C ILE A 68 -9.05 21.02 -40.95
N THR A 69 -8.90 22.34 -41.06
CA THR A 69 -7.74 22.96 -41.71
C THR A 69 -6.65 23.21 -40.67
N LEU A 70 -5.44 22.73 -40.92
CA LEU A 70 -4.33 22.81 -39.97
C LEU A 70 -3.51 24.08 -40.16
N ASP A 71 -3.24 24.79 -39.06
CA ASP A 71 -2.26 25.88 -39.07
C ASP A 71 -0.82 25.34 -38.89
N GLU A 72 0.17 26.20 -39.10
CA GLU A 72 1.58 25.84 -38.98
C GLU A 72 1.97 25.39 -37.57
N GLN A 73 1.36 25.98 -36.54
CA GLN A 73 1.70 25.69 -35.15
C GLN A 73 1.13 24.35 -34.69
N ILE A 74 -0.11 24.03 -35.03
CA ILE A 74 -0.76 22.74 -34.78
C ILE A 74 0.02 21.62 -35.47
N CYS A 75 0.44 21.83 -36.72
CA CYS A 75 1.30 20.86 -37.41
C CYS A 75 2.61 20.63 -36.64
N ALA A 76 3.32 21.69 -36.25
CA ALA A 76 4.58 21.58 -35.52
C ALA A 76 4.39 20.86 -34.17
N GLU A 77 3.37 21.24 -33.40
CA GLU A 77 3.06 20.63 -32.10
C GLU A 77 2.65 19.16 -32.24
N ALA A 78 1.82 18.82 -33.23
CA ALA A 78 1.38 17.45 -33.49
C ALA A 78 2.54 16.54 -33.91
N LEU A 79 3.46 17.04 -34.75
CA LEU A 79 4.65 16.27 -35.13
C LEU A 79 5.58 16.01 -33.94
N ILE A 80 5.74 17.00 -33.03
CA ILE A 80 6.47 16.79 -31.78
C ILE A 80 5.77 15.73 -30.92
N MET A 81 4.45 15.81 -30.74
CA MET A 81 3.69 14.82 -29.94
C MET A 81 3.79 13.41 -30.55
N SER A 82 3.67 13.29 -31.87
CA SER A 82 3.88 12.04 -32.60
C SER A 82 5.28 11.49 -32.38
N ASP A 83 6.30 12.33 -32.41
CA ASP A 83 7.68 11.91 -32.24
C ASP A 83 8.00 11.47 -30.80
N VAL A 84 7.46 12.16 -29.81
CA VAL A 84 7.72 11.94 -28.39
C VAL A 84 7.03 10.71 -27.83
N PHE A 85 5.78 10.48 -28.26
CA PHE A 85 4.95 9.39 -27.74
C PHE A 85 4.80 8.22 -28.72
N ASP A 86 5.44 8.27 -29.88
CA ASP A 86 5.25 7.28 -30.95
C ASP A 86 3.78 7.14 -31.37
N LEU A 87 3.08 8.27 -31.47
CA LEU A 87 1.67 8.33 -31.89
C LEU A 87 1.54 8.45 -33.41
N GLY A 88 0.45 7.91 -33.96
CA GLY A 88 0.08 8.22 -35.34
C GLY A 88 -0.18 9.72 -35.51
N GLU A 89 0.18 10.30 -36.66
CA GLU A 89 0.16 11.75 -36.82
C GLU A 89 -1.25 12.36 -36.71
N LEU A 90 -2.30 11.66 -37.17
CA LEU A 90 -3.69 12.11 -37.00
C LEU A 90 -4.16 12.03 -35.54
N GLU A 91 -3.70 11.04 -34.78
CA GLU A 91 -4.00 10.95 -33.34
C GLU A 91 -3.28 12.07 -32.55
N ALA A 92 -2.08 12.43 -32.98
CA ALA A 92 -1.33 13.54 -32.40
C ALA A 92 -2.00 14.89 -32.69
N VAL A 93 -2.56 15.08 -33.90
CA VAL A 93 -3.39 16.25 -34.23
C VAL A 93 -4.63 16.31 -33.32
N ASP A 94 -5.39 15.21 -33.22
CA ASP A 94 -6.57 15.15 -32.34
C ASP A 94 -6.23 15.48 -30.87
N LEU A 95 -5.09 14.99 -30.39
CA LEU A 95 -4.62 15.26 -29.04
C LEU A 95 -4.27 16.75 -28.82
N VAL A 96 -3.64 17.41 -29.79
CA VAL A 96 -3.35 18.86 -29.74
C VAL A 96 -4.64 19.68 -29.74
N LEU A 97 -5.60 19.30 -30.60
CA LEU A 97 -6.92 19.94 -30.65
C LEU A 97 -7.71 19.75 -29.35
N ALA A 98 -7.60 18.58 -28.71
CA ALA A 98 -8.15 18.36 -27.37
C ALA A 98 -7.51 19.31 -26.35
N GLY A 99 -6.19 19.51 -26.40
CA GLY A 99 -5.49 20.48 -25.57
C GLY A 99 -5.98 21.92 -25.77
N GLU A 100 -6.30 22.30 -27.01
CA GLU A 100 -6.87 23.61 -27.33
C GLU A 100 -8.30 23.77 -26.78
N ALA A 101 -9.15 22.75 -26.96
CA ALA A 101 -10.51 22.74 -26.41
C ALA A 101 -10.52 22.84 -24.88
N GLN A 102 -9.55 22.22 -24.20
CA GLN A 102 -9.44 22.23 -22.74
C GLN A 102 -8.78 23.50 -22.17
N LYS A 103 -8.26 24.41 -23.00
CA LYS A 103 -7.51 25.60 -22.55
C LYS A 103 -8.26 26.49 -21.55
N ILE A 104 -9.59 26.52 -21.62
CA ILE A 104 -10.46 27.27 -20.70
C ILE A 104 -10.31 26.78 -19.25
N HIS A 105 -9.98 25.51 -19.04
CA HIS A 105 -9.82 24.91 -17.72
C HIS A 105 -8.40 25.07 -17.14
N PHE A 106 -7.42 25.45 -17.97
CA PHE A 106 -6.01 25.49 -17.61
C PHE A 106 -5.40 26.88 -17.81
N GLU A 107 -5.71 27.79 -16.89
CA GLU A 107 -5.12 29.13 -16.88
C GLU A 107 -3.58 29.07 -16.86
N GLY A 108 -2.97 29.81 -17.80
CA GLY A 108 -1.53 29.99 -17.92
C GLY A 108 -0.78 28.87 -18.66
N LEU A 109 -1.48 27.83 -19.17
CA LEU A 109 -0.88 26.76 -19.96
C LEU A 109 -1.18 26.92 -21.45
N ASN A 110 -0.21 26.57 -22.30
CA ASN A 110 -0.42 26.49 -23.75
C ASN A 110 -1.05 25.14 -24.13
N ARG A 111 -1.62 25.05 -25.35
CA ARG A 111 -2.33 23.84 -25.78
C ARG A 111 -1.42 22.61 -25.85
N GLY A 112 -0.16 22.75 -26.25
CA GLY A 112 0.80 21.63 -26.29
C GLY A 112 1.09 21.03 -24.91
N LEU A 113 1.25 21.87 -23.88
CA LEU A 113 1.41 21.41 -22.49
C LEU A 113 0.14 20.73 -21.97
N ILE A 114 -1.04 21.23 -22.34
CA ILE A 114 -2.32 20.61 -21.99
C ILE A 114 -2.47 19.27 -22.73
N ALA A 115 -2.06 19.19 -24.00
CA ALA A 115 -2.06 17.96 -24.79
C ALA A 115 -1.20 16.86 -24.14
N VAL A 116 -0.05 17.22 -23.55
CA VAL A 116 0.76 16.31 -22.72
C VAL A 116 -0.03 15.78 -21.52
N VAL A 117 -0.78 16.65 -20.81
CA VAL A 117 -1.63 16.22 -19.69
C VAL A 117 -2.74 15.28 -20.19
N CYS A 118 -3.43 15.63 -21.27
CA CYS A 118 -4.45 14.80 -21.90
C CYS A 118 -3.90 13.44 -22.35
N TYR A 119 -2.65 13.36 -22.79
CA TYR A 119 -2.02 12.09 -23.17
C TYR A 119 -1.93 11.12 -21.99
N TYR A 120 -1.37 11.57 -20.86
CA TYR A 120 -1.29 10.72 -19.68
C TYR A 120 -2.68 10.44 -19.10
N ASP A 121 -3.58 11.43 -19.12
CA ASP A 121 -4.95 11.21 -18.68
C ASP A 121 -5.68 10.17 -19.54
N ALA A 122 -5.46 10.14 -20.86
CA ALA A 122 -6.00 9.08 -21.73
C ALA A 122 -5.54 7.68 -21.27
N HIS A 123 -4.25 7.52 -20.99
CA HIS A 123 -3.72 6.24 -20.48
C HIS A 123 -4.24 5.91 -19.09
N ARG A 124 -4.40 6.91 -18.22
CA ARG A 124 -5.05 6.76 -16.92
C ARG A 124 -6.46 6.22 -17.07
N LEU A 125 -7.28 6.84 -17.92
CA LEU A 125 -8.66 6.42 -18.18
C LEU A 125 -8.73 4.99 -18.75
N LEU A 126 -7.80 4.60 -19.64
CA LEU A 126 -7.74 3.23 -20.16
C LEU A 126 -7.45 2.21 -19.06
N ILE A 127 -6.44 2.43 -18.21
CA ILE A 127 -6.12 1.48 -17.13
C ILE A 127 -7.22 1.48 -16.07
N THR A 128 -7.86 2.62 -15.77
CA THR A 128 -9.01 2.68 -14.87
C THR A 128 -10.22 1.93 -15.45
N ALA A 129 -10.44 1.97 -16.76
CA ALA A 129 -11.49 1.18 -17.42
C ALA A 129 -11.24 -0.32 -17.24
N ILE A 130 -10.01 -0.80 -17.47
CA ILE A 130 -9.62 -2.20 -17.21
C ILE A 130 -9.91 -2.57 -15.76
N ARG A 131 -9.45 -1.74 -14.81
CA ARG A 131 -9.67 -1.98 -13.39
C ARG A 131 -11.15 -2.02 -13.03
N HIS A 132 -11.97 -1.16 -13.63
CA HIS A 132 -13.41 -1.15 -13.39
C HIS A 132 -14.06 -2.43 -13.90
N MET A 133 -13.71 -2.89 -15.10
CA MET A 133 -14.19 -4.17 -15.65
C MET A 133 -13.77 -5.35 -14.78
N LEU A 134 -12.56 -5.34 -14.22
CA LEU A 134 -12.07 -6.37 -13.30
C LEU A 134 -12.81 -6.40 -11.95
N LYS A 135 -13.51 -5.31 -11.57
CA LYS A 135 -14.31 -5.21 -10.34
C LYS A 135 -15.76 -5.64 -10.51
N TRP A 136 -16.22 -5.86 -11.74
CA TRP A 136 -17.58 -6.33 -11.95
C TRP A 136 -17.81 -7.64 -11.21
N ASP A 137 -18.99 -7.76 -10.60
CA ASP A 137 -19.33 -8.91 -9.76
C ASP A 137 -19.39 -10.18 -10.61
N ARG A 138 -18.41 -11.07 -10.41
CA ARG A 138 -18.25 -12.29 -11.20
C ARG A 138 -19.45 -13.25 -11.06
N GLU A 139 -20.22 -13.15 -9.97
CA GLU A 139 -21.40 -13.97 -9.76
C GLU A 139 -22.61 -13.50 -10.59
N GLU A 140 -22.70 -12.20 -10.88
CA GLU A 140 -23.78 -11.59 -11.65
C GLU A 140 -23.48 -11.52 -13.16
N LEU A 141 -22.23 -11.71 -13.56
CA LEU A 141 -21.81 -11.57 -14.96
C LEU A 141 -22.21 -12.78 -15.82
N PRO A 142 -22.67 -12.55 -17.07
CA PRO A 142 -22.82 -13.61 -18.07
C PRO A 142 -21.47 -14.30 -18.33
N SER A 143 -21.48 -15.62 -18.53
CA SER A 143 -20.24 -16.40 -18.74
C SER A 143 -19.39 -15.89 -19.91
N ARG A 144 -20.02 -15.32 -20.95
CA ARG A 144 -19.33 -14.69 -22.07
C ARG A 144 -18.44 -13.52 -21.63
N VAL A 145 -18.88 -12.73 -20.65
CA VAL A 145 -18.10 -11.60 -20.11
C VAL A 145 -16.98 -12.13 -19.23
N CYS A 146 -17.25 -13.10 -18.35
CA CYS A 146 -16.21 -13.73 -17.53
C CYS A 146 -15.08 -14.31 -18.40
N ASN A 147 -15.43 -15.12 -19.41
CA ASN A 147 -14.45 -15.70 -20.33
C ASN A 147 -13.64 -14.62 -21.05
N PHE A 148 -14.30 -13.54 -21.51
CA PHE A 148 -13.59 -12.43 -22.15
C PHE A 148 -12.58 -11.75 -21.22
N LEU A 149 -12.98 -11.45 -19.98
CA LEU A 149 -12.10 -10.83 -18.99
C LEU A 149 -10.90 -11.74 -18.71
N ASP A 150 -11.15 -13.04 -18.59
CA ASP A 150 -10.12 -14.01 -18.26
C ASP A 150 -9.12 -14.14 -19.42
N ASP A 151 -9.61 -14.32 -20.65
CA ASP A 151 -8.78 -14.41 -21.85
C ASP A 151 -7.98 -13.12 -22.12
N THR A 152 -8.58 -11.95 -21.88
CA THR A 152 -8.01 -10.66 -22.30
C THR A 152 -7.13 -10.01 -21.23
N PHE A 153 -7.53 -10.10 -19.96
CA PHE A 153 -6.92 -9.33 -18.86
C PHE A 153 -6.39 -10.19 -17.71
N VAL A 154 -6.93 -11.37 -17.45
CA VAL A 154 -6.48 -12.27 -16.37
C VAL A 154 -5.57 -13.36 -16.92
N ASN A 155 -4.39 -12.95 -17.39
CA ASN A 155 -3.38 -13.92 -17.83
C ASN A 155 -1.96 -13.48 -17.47
N ASP A 156 -1.05 -14.46 -17.43
CA ASP A 156 0.35 -14.26 -17.05
C ASP A 156 1.09 -13.24 -17.93
N ASN A 157 0.76 -13.15 -19.22
CA ASN A 157 1.37 -12.15 -20.11
C ASN A 157 0.99 -10.72 -19.73
N ILE A 158 -0.28 -10.48 -19.39
CA ILE A 158 -0.75 -9.17 -18.93
C ILE A 158 -0.10 -8.82 -17.60
N VAL A 159 -0.03 -9.75 -16.65
CA VAL A 159 0.64 -9.51 -15.35
C VAL A 159 2.11 -9.13 -15.57
N LYS A 160 2.85 -9.90 -16.37
CA LYS A 160 4.24 -9.60 -16.72
C LYS A 160 4.41 -8.23 -17.38
N MET A 161 3.52 -7.88 -18.31
CA MET A 161 3.51 -6.58 -18.96
C MET A 161 3.26 -5.45 -17.95
N LEU A 162 2.26 -5.59 -17.06
CA LEU A 162 1.96 -4.59 -16.03
C LEU A 162 3.15 -4.38 -15.07
N PHE A 163 3.85 -5.45 -14.67
CA PHE A 163 5.06 -5.36 -13.85
C PHE A 163 6.24 -4.71 -14.59
N GLN A 164 6.41 -5.01 -15.88
CA GLN A 164 7.41 -4.36 -16.73
C GLN A 164 7.15 -2.85 -16.80
N VAL A 165 5.91 -2.47 -17.09
CA VAL A 165 5.48 -1.07 -17.14
C VAL A 165 5.67 -0.39 -15.79
N LEU A 166 5.27 -1.01 -14.69
CA LEU A 166 5.45 -0.47 -13.34
C LEU A 166 6.93 -0.21 -13.00
N THR A 167 7.83 -1.02 -13.56
CA THR A 167 9.27 -0.88 -13.37
C THR A 167 9.86 0.25 -14.21
N SER A 168 9.45 0.40 -15.47
CA SER A 168 10.02 1.40 -16.39
C SER A 168 9.35 2.78 -16.35
N PHE A 169 8.05 2.85 -16.04
CA PHE A 169 7.25 4.08 -16.15
C PHE A 169 7.23 4.87 -14.84
N THR A 170 8.20 5.76 -14.62
CA THR A 170 8.36 6.53 -13.38
C THR A 170 8.24 8.03 -13.62
N VAL A 171 7.94 8.82 -12.59
CA VAL A 171 7.95 10.29 -12.70
C VAL A 171 9.29 10.78 -13.28
N GLN A 172 10.40 10.16 -12.84
CA GLN A 172 11.75 10.49 -13.29
C GLN A 172 11.95 10.16 -14.78
N SER A 173 11.53 8.97 -15.25
CA SER A 173 11.70 8.58 -16.66
C SER A 173 10.85 9.46 -17.58
N GLU A 174 9.62 9.73 -17.20
CA GLU A 174 8.69 10.50 -18.02
C GLU A 174 9.07 11.98 -18.04
N PHE A 175 9.56 12.52 -16.92
CA PHE A 175 10.06 13.88 -16.88
C PHE A 175 11.33 14.03 -17.72
N ALA A 176 12.25 13.07 -17.66
CA ALA A 176 13.44 13.06 -18.51
C ALA A 176 13.05 13.04 -20.00
N ARG A 177 12.04 12.25 -20.39
CA ARG A 177 11.53 12.22 -21.77
C ARG A 177 10.98 13.59 -22.19
N LEU A 178 10.18 14.24 -21.34
CA LEU A 178 9.55 15.52 -21.66
C LEU A 178 10.51 16.73 -21.58
N GLN A 179 11.58 16.63 -20.80
CA GLN A 179 12.66 17.63 -20.71
C GLN A 179 13.60 17.63 -21.91
N ALA A 180 13.45 16.69 -22.85
CA ALA A 180 14.31 16.63 -24.02
C ALA A 180 14.27 17.98 -24.79
N PRO A 181 15.43 18.49 -25.27
CA PRO A 181 15.53 19.86 -25.81
C PRO A 181 14.61 20.16 -27.00
N ASN A 182 14.28 19.12 -27.77
CA ASN A 182 13.40 19.18 -28.95
C ASN A 182 11.91 19.01 -28.61
N VAL A 183 11.57 18.78 -27.34
CA VAL A 183 10.21 18.48 -26.87
C VAL A 183 9.65 19.66 -26.08
N ASN A 184 10.44 20.17 -25.12
CA ASN A 184 10.01 21.23 -24.19
C ASN A 184 8.62 20.96 -23.58
N GLY A 185 8.35 19.68 -23.27
CA GLY A 185 7.04 19.18 -22.87
C GLY A 185 6.75 19.32 -21.38
N LEU A 186 7.68 19.91 -20.60
CA LEU A 186 7.48 20.25 -19.20
C LEU A 186 7.40 21.76 -19.02
N GLY A 187 6.25 22.23 -18.53
CA GLY A 187 6.02 23.62 -18.19
C GLY A 187 6.51 23.99 -16.79
N GLY A 188 5.94 25.06 -16.25
CA GLY A 188 6.19 25.50 -14.87
C GLY A 188 5.64 24.54 -13.81
N SER A 189 5.85 24.87 -12.53
CA SER A 189 5.51 24.02 -11.37
C SER A 189 4.07 23.48 -11.38
N LYS A 190 3.10 24.29 -11.80
CA LYS A 190 1.68 23.87 -11.93
C LYS A 190 1.51 22.72 -12.93
N HIS A 191 2.13 22.81 -14.10
CA HIS A 191 2.07 21.76 -15.12
C HIS A 191 2.81 20.51 -14.67
N GLN A 192 4.00 20.66 -14.10
CA GLN A 192 4.77 19.53 -13.55
C GLN A 192 3.98 18.78 -12.47
N LYS A 193 3.26 19.48 -11.59
CA LYS A 193 2.40 18.84 -10.58
C LYS A 193 1.27 18.02 -11.23
N LEU A 194 0.60 18.55 -12.26
CA LEU A 194 -0.45 17.83 -12.98
C LEU A 194 0.08 16.56 -13.65
N VAL A 195 1.20 16.65 -14.36
CA VAL A 195 1.82 15.49 -15.03
C VAL A 195 2.31 14.46 -14.00
N LYS A 196 2.95 14.91 -12.91
CA LYS A 196 3.36 14.03 -11.82
C LYS A 196 2.18 13.25 -11.24
N ASN A 197 1.10 13.96 -10.90
CA ASN A 197 -0.10 13.33 -10.34
C ASN A 197 -0.69 12.30 -11.32
N ALA A 198 -0.81 12.64 -12.60
CA ALA A 198 -1.32 11.70 -13.61
C ALA A 198 -0.44 10.44 -13.72
N ILE A 199 0.89 10.57 -13.70
CA ILE A 199 1.82 9.43 -13.72
C ILE A 199 1.66 8.57 -12.46
N GLU A 200 1.58 9.19 -11.28
CA GLU A 200 1.37 8.48 -10.02
C GLU A 200 0.03 7.76 -10.01
N GLU A 201 -1.05 8.40 -10.48
CA GLU A 201 -2.38 7.79 -10.62
C GLU A 201 -2.37 6.59 -11.56
N ILE A 202 -1.72 6.68 -12.74
CA ILE A 202 -1.58 5.54 -13.66
C ILE A 202 -0.89 4.36 -12.96
N ARG A 203 0.22 4.62 -12.26
CA ARG A 203 0.94 3.58 -11.50
C ARG A 203 0.05 2.95 -10.44
N ASN A 204 -0.76 3.75 -9.74
CA ASN A 204 -1.68 3.26 -8.72
C ASN A 204 -2.77 2.38 -9.31
N GLU A 205 -3.33 2.75 -10.47
CA GLU A 205 -4.33 1.96 -11.17
C GLU A 205 -3.74 0.66 -11.73
N ILE A 206 -2.49 0.67 -12.22
CA ILE A 206 -1.76 -0.56 -12.60
C ILE A 206 -1.66 -1.53 -11.42
N ILE A 207 -1.24 -1.04 -10.25
CA ILE A 207 -1.14 -1.87 -9.04
C ILE A 207 -2.53 -2.38 -8.65
N GLY A 208 -3.57 -1.54 -8.77
CA GLY A 208 -4.95 -1.94 -8.56
C GLY A 208 -5.41 -3.08 -9.49
N CYS A 209 -5.05 -3.03 -10.78
CA CYS A 209 -5.31 -4.12 -11.72
C CYS A 209 -4.59 -5.40 -11.34
N ILE A 210 -3.29 -5.33 -11.01
CA ILE A 210 -2.51 -6.51 -10.57
C ILE A 210 -3.16 -7.14 -9.34
N SER A 211 -3.57 -6.31 -8.36
CA SER A 211 -4.24 -6.79 -7.14
C SER A 211 -5.55 -7.52 -7.45
N LEU A 212 -6.39 -6.99 -8.35
CA LEU A 212 -7.67 -7.63 -8.73
C LEU A 212 -7.45 -8.91 -9.53
N ILE A 213 -6.46 -8.94 -10.43
CA ILE A 213 -6.07 -10.16 -11.15
C ILE A 213 -5.63 -11.23 -10.16
N CYS A 214 -4.89 -10.87 -9.10
CA CYS A 214 -4.47 -11.83 -8.07
C CYS A 214 -5.61 -12.24 -7.12
N GLU A 215 -6.69 -11.46 -7.04
CA GLU A 215 -7.90 -11.81 -6.29
C GLU A 215 -8.78 -12.80 -7.05
N PHE A 216 -8.81 -12.72 -8.38
CA PHE A 216 -9.52 -13.64 -9.26
C PHE A 216 -8.60 -14.15 -10.38
N PRO A 217 -7.60 -15.01 -10.08
CA PRO A 217 -6.57 -15.39 -11.04
C PRO A 217 -7.00 -16.44 -12.07
N GLY A 218 -8.24 -16.95 -11.99
CA GLY A 218 -8.76 -17.97 -12.91
C GLY A 218 -7.87 -19.21 -12.98
N SER A 219 -7.68 -19.75 -14.19
CA SER A 219 -6.77 -20.88 -14.45
C SER A 219 -5.28 -20.50 -14.44
N GLU A 220 -4.94 -19.21 -14.32
CA GLU A 220 -3.57 -18.71 -14.43
C GLU A 220 -2.86 -18.57 -13.08
N ALA A 221 -3.53 -18.93 -11.98
CA ALA A 221 -3.02 -18.79 -10.61
C ALA A 221 -1.62 -19.41 -10.39
N VAL A 222 -1.36 -20.60 -10.95
CA VAL A 222 -0.06 -21.26 -10.85
C VAL A 222 1.02 -20.50 -11.63
N SER A 223 0.71 -20.04 -12.84
CA SER A 223 1.65 -19.30 -13.68
C SER A 223 2.02 -17.95 -13.06
N ILE A 224 0.99 -17.20 -12.64
CA ILE A 224 1.13 -15.90 -11.99
C ILE A 224 1.93 -16.04 -10.67
N SER A 225 1.58 -17.01 -9.82
CA SER A 225 2.32 -17.20 -8.55
C SER A 225 3.80 -17.52 -8.77
N ASN A 226 4.14 -18.36 -9.75
CA ASN A 226 5.53 -18.66 -10.09
C ASN A 226 6.30 -17.43 -10.58
N TYR A 227 5.66 -16.58 -11.39
CA TYR A 227 6.25 -15.31 -11.81
C TYR A 227 6.50 -14.38 -10.61
N LEU A 228 5.52 -14.23 -9.71
CA LEU A 228 5.65 -13.42 -8.50
C LEU A 228 6.77 -13.94 -7.58
N PHE A 229 6.89 -15.26 -7.39
CA PHE A 229 7.99 -15.88 -6.66
C PHE A 229 9.36 -15.51 -7.24
N GLY A 230 9.49 -15.46 -8.57
CA GLY A 230 10.71 -15.03 -9.25
C GLY A 230 11.13 -13.59 -8.89
N ILE A 231 10.16 -12.69 -8.67
CA ILE A 231 10.43 -11.30 -8.27
C ILE A 231 10.83 -11.24 -6.78
N VAL A 232 10.06 -11.88 -5.89
CA VAL A 232 10.27 -11.72 -4.44
C VAL A 232 11.53 -12.44 -3.92
N LYS A 233 11.97 -13.53 -4.57
CA LYS A 233 13.17 -14.27 -4.15
C LYS A 233 14.47 -13.50 -4.33
N VAL A 234 14.53 -12.64 -5.35
CA VAL A 234 15.75 -11.90 -5.69
C VAL A 234 15.85 -10.54 -4.98
N VAL A 235 14.89 -10.23 -4.09
CA VAL A 235 14.86 -8.96 -3.36
C VAL A 235 16.07 -8.87 -2.42
N PRO A 236 16.90 -7.83 -2.55
CA PRO A 236 18.02 -7.64 -1.63
C PRO A 236 17.52 -7.14 -0.26
N PRO A 237 18.15 -7.54 0.86
CA PRO A 237 17.74 -7.15 2.21
C PRO A 237 17.67 -5.64 2.45
N GLU A 238 18.50 -4.86 1.74
CA GLU A 238 18.66 -3.43 1.98
C GLU A 238 17.64 -2.56 1.22
N LYS A 239 16.93 -3.11 0.21
CA LYS A 239 16.14 -2.28 -0.71
C LYS A 239 14.90 -2.97 -1.22
N LEU A 240 13.77 -2.61 -0.62
CA LEU A 240 12.45 -2.88 -1.16
C LEU A 240 12.02 -1.71 -2.06
N ASN A 241 11.72 -1.99 -3.32
CA ASN A 241 11.16 -1.00 -4.25
C ASN A 241 9.64 -1.26 -4.47
N LEU A 242 8.97 -0.36 -5.19
CA LEU A 242 7.53 -0.49 -5.47
C LEU A 242 7.17 -1.81 -6.17
N THR A 243 7.95 -2.23 -7.16
CA THR A 243 7.74 -3.48 -7.91
C THR A 243 7.79 -4.70 -6.98
N ASN A 244 8.80 -4.76 -6.11
CA ASN A 244 8.98 -5.85 -5.16
C ASN A 244 7.86 -5.88 -4.11
N MET A 245 7.47 -4.70 -3.60
CA MET A 245 6.34 -4.56 -2.68
C MET A 245 5.04 -5.03 -3.31
N THR A 246 4.74 -4.58 -4.53
CA THR A 246 3.55 -5.00 -5.27
C THR A 246 3.55 -6.51 -5.49
N ALA A 247 4.67 -7.11 -5.90
CA ALA A 247 4.77 -8.55 -6.08
C ALA A 247 4.53 -9.33 -4.79
N TRP A 248 5.08 -8.85 -3.66
CA TRP A 248 4.87 -9.45 -2.35
C TRP A 248 3.41 -9.39 -1.89
N VAL A 249 2.77 -8.22 -1.96
CA VAL A 249 1.34 -8.06 -1.60
C VAL A 249 0.45 -8.92 -2.49
N SER A 250 0.71 -8.93 -3.80
CA SER A 250 -0.01 -9.76 -4.77
C SER A 250 0.11 -11.25 -4.49
N LEU A 251 1.30 -11.71 -4.07
CA LEU A 251 1.53 -13.11 -3.73
C LEU A 251 0.78 -13.51 -2.45
N ILE A 252 0.79 -12.66 -1.41
CA ILE A 252 -0.01 -12.90 -0.19
C ILE A 252 -1.50 -12.97 -0.53
N LYS A 253 -2.01 -12.03 -1.32
CA LYS A 253 -3.42 -12.03 -1.74
C LYS A 253 -3.79 -13.28 -2.54
N LEU A 254 -2.99 -13.66 -3.54
CA LEU A 254 -3.25 -14.84 -4.38
C LEU A 254 -3.24 -16.15 -3.58
N THR A 255 -2.40 -16.22 -2.55
CA THR A 255 -2.27 -17.39 -1.68
C THR A 255 -3.12 -17.32 -0.41
N SER A 256 -4.06 -16.37 -0.30
CA SER A 256 -4.98 -16.31 0.84
C SER A 256 -6.02 -17.44 0.75
N SER A 257 -6.63 -17.79 1.88
CA SER A 257 -7.73 -18.77 1.90
C SER A 257 -8.88 -18.34 0.98
N ASP A 258 -9.24 -17.07 0.98
CA ASP A 258 -10.40 -16.55 0.24
C ASP A 258 -10.26 -16.69 -1.27
N VAL A 259 -9.04 -16.57 -1.79
CA VAL A 259 -8.75 -16.77 -3.22
C VAL A 259 -8.63 -18.26 -3.51
N LEU A 260 -7.92 -19.02 -2.67
CA LEU A 260 -7.69 -20.44 -2.91
C LEU A 260 -8.98 -21.26 -2.89
N THR A 261 -10.01 -20.87 -2.13
CA THR A 261 -11.33 -21.55 -2.15
C THR A 261 -12.02 -21.48 -3.51
N GLN A 262 -11.67 -20.49 -4.33
CA GLN A 262 -12.28 -20.23 -5.65
C GLN A 262 -11.44 -20.78 -6.81
N VAL A 263 -10.18 -21.13 -6.57
CA VAL A 263 -9.23 -21.56 -7.59
C VAL A 263 -9.23 -23.08 -7.75
N GLN A 264 -9.53 -23.57 -8.95
CA GLN A 264 -9.55 -25.01 -9.26
C GLN A 264 -8.20 -25.71 -9.00
N GLU A 265 -7.09 -25.02 -9.27
CA GLU A 265 -5.71 -25.53 -9.07
C GLU A 265 -5.10 -25.14 -7.71
N ALA A 266 -5.92 -24.85 -6.70
CA ALA A 266 -5.42 -24.45 -5.39
C ALA A 266 -4.41 -25.44 -4.76
N PRO A 267 -4.56 -26.78 -4.89
CA PRO A 267 -3.55 -27.73 -4.41
C PRO A 267 -2.18 -27.53 -5.05
N GLN A 268 -2.12 -27.23 -6.35
CA GLN A 268 -0.88 -26.97 -7.07
C GLN A 268 -0.27 -25.64 -6.61
N VAL A 269 -1.08 -24.57 -6.50
CA VAL A 269 -0.62 -23.26 -6.00
C VAL A 269 -0.01 -23.41 -4.61
N LEU A 270 -0.71 -24.11 -3.71
CA LEU A 270 -0.25 -24.33 -2.34
C LEU A 270 1.00 -25.22 -2.29
N THR A 271 1.05 -26.30 -3.06
CA THR A 271 2.23 -27.18 -3.16
C THR A 271 3.45 -26.39 -3.65
N ASN A 272 3.27 -25.52 -4.65
CA ASN A 272 4.33 -24.65 -5.15
C ASN A 272 4.75 -23.62 -4.10
N MET A 273 3.80 -22.99 -3.40
CA MET A 273 4.10 -22.07 -2.30
C MET A 273 4.97 -22.76 -1.23
N ILE A 274 4.57 -23.95 -0.78
CA ILE A 274 5.28 -24.75 0.22
C ILE A 274 6.69 -25.11 -0.28
N ALA A 275 6.83 -25.52 -1.54
CA ALA A 275 8.13 -25.83 -2.12
C ALA A 275 9.07 -24.62 -2.11
N ASN A 276 8.56 -23.44 -2.48
CA ASN A 276 9.32 -22.19 -2.50
C ASN A 276 9.76 -21.74 -1.11
N ILE A 277 8.88 -21.76 -0.10
CA ILE A 277 9.21 -21.31 1.25
C ILE A 277 10.05 -22.31 2.07
N ARG A 278 10.09 -23.59 1.64
CA ARG A 278 10.93 -24.63 2.28
C ARG A 278 12.39 -24.53 1.85
N ASN A 279 12.66 -24.08 0.63
CA ASN A 279 14.00 -23.92 0.10
C ASN A 279 14.58 -22.55 0.50
N GLU A 280 14.91 -22.40 1.79
CA GLU A 280 15.44 -21.15 2.35
C GLU A 280 16.71 -20.67 1.63
N THR A 281 17.55 -21.58 1.12
CA THR A 281 18.80 -21.21 0.41
C THR A 281 18.60 -20.49 -0.93
N ASP A 282 17.38 -20.47 -1.47
CA ASP A 282 17.03 -19.85 -2.75
C ASP A 282 16.58 -18.38 -2.61
N TRP A 283 16.57 -17.85 -1.38
CA TRP A 283 16.12 -16.49 -1.08
C TRP A 283 17.30 -15.56 -0.81
N SER A 284 17.36 -14.43 -1.52
CA SER A 284 18.34 -13.36 -1.28
C SER A 284 18.20 -12.74 0.11
N ASP A 285 16.97 -12.66 0.61
CA ASP A 285 16.65 -12.20 1.95
C ASP A 285 15.75 -13.22 2.67
N GLN A 286 16.27 -13.79 3.76
CA GLN A 286 15.52 -14.73 4.59
C GLN A 286 14.34 -14.07 5.29
N ALA A 287 14.44 -12.78 5.60
CA ALA A 287 13.37 -12.07 6.29
C ALA A 287 12.14 -11.89 5.39
N MET A 288 12.37 -11.61 4.10
CA MET A 288 11.33 -11.68 3.07
C MET A 288 10.70 -13.07 2.99
N CYS A 289 11.50 -14.14 2.97
CA CYS A 289 10.99 -15.52 3.01
C CYS A 289 10.13 -15.77 4.26
N GLY A 290 10.57 -15.29 5.42
CA GLY A 290 9.86 -15.38 6.70
C GLY A 290 8.45 -14.81 6.65
N THR A 291 8.25 -13.67 5.98
CA THR A 291 6.90 -13.10 5.81
C THR A 291 5.96 -13.97 4.96
N LEU A 292 6.48 -14.68 3.96
CA LEU A 292 5.69 -15.61 3.15
C LEU A 292 5.48 -16.95 3.84
N GLN A 293 6.42 -17.37 4.69
CA GLN A 293 6.22 -18.50 5.61
C GLN A 293 5.07 -18.20 6.58
N LEU A 294 5.02 -16.98 7.12
CA LEU A 294 3.93 -16.52 7.99
C LEU A 294 2.58 -16.58 7.26
N ALA A 295 2.49 -15.98 6.08
CA ALA A 295 1.29 -16.01 5.25
C ALA A 295 0.85 -17.45 4.91
N CYS A 296 1.79 -18.32 4.55
CA CYS A 296 1.51 -19.74 4.28
C CYS A 296 0.94 -20.47 5.50
N ALA A 297 1.53 -20.27 6.68
CA ALA A 297 1.05 -20.91 7.91
C ALA A 297 -0.39 -20.48 8.24
N ILE A 298 -0.68 -19.18 8.10
CA ILE A 298 -2.01 -18.60 8.27
C ILE A 298 -3.01 -19.19 7.27
N THR A 299 -2.69 -19.19 5.98
CA THR A 299 -3.54 -19.80 4.94
C THR A 299 -3.83 -21.26 5.23
N LEU A 300 -2.80 -22.07 5.54
CA LEU A 300 -2.96 -23.50 5.85
C LEU A 300 -3.86 -23.73 7.05
N LYS A 301 -3.72 -22.92 8.10
CA LYS A 301 -4.53 -23.02 9.31
C LYS A 301 -5.97 -22.57 9.07
N SER A 302 -6.17 -21.52 8.27
CA SER A 302 -7.48 -21.01 7.85
C SER A 302 -8.27 -22.09 7.10
N ILE A 303 -7.66 -22.67 6.05
CA ILE A 303 -8.31 -23.73 5.26
C ILE A 303 -8.58 -24.99 6.10
N ALA A 304 -7.65 -25.38 6.98
CA ALA A 304 -7.87 -26.53 7.87
C ALA A 304 -9.01 -26.31 8.88
N SER A 305 -9.31 -25.06 9.23
CA SER A 305 -10.35 -24.70 10.19
C SER A 305 -11.75 -24.58 9.57
N SER A 306 -11.86 -24.59 8.24
CA SER A 306 -13.14 -24.57 7.50
C SER A 306 -13.37 -25.90 6.75
N PRO A 307 -14.06 -26.89 7.35
CA PRO A 307 -14.20 -28.23 6.76
C PRO A 307 -15.03 -28.29 5.47
N ALA A 308 -15.86 -27.28 5.21
CA ALA A 308 -16.61 -27.18 3.95
C ALA A 308 -15.70 -26.82 2.75
N ASP A 309 -14.52 -26.26 3.03
CA ASP A 309 -13.56 -25.72 2.07
C ASP A 309 -12.33 -26.62 1.91
N HIS A 310 -12.44 -27.91 2.23
CA HIS A 310 -11.34 -28.86 2.02
C HIS A 310 -11.07 -28.98 0.51
N LEU A 311 -10.15 -28.15 0.04
CA LEU A 311 -9.65 -27.99 -1.33
C LEU A 311 -8.91 -29.24 -1.88
N GLY A 312 -9.25 -30.46 -1.43
CA GLY A 312 -8.47 -31.66 -1.73
C GLY A 312 -7.05 -31.64 -1.12
N ILE A 313 -6.83 -30.78 -0.12
CA ILE A 313 -5.53 -30.53 0.53
C ILE A 313 -5.14 -31.66 1.51
N GLU A 314 -5.99 -32.67 1.71
CA GLU A 314 -5.74 -33.83 2.59
C GLU A 314 -4.39 -34.54 2.33
N ASN A 315 -3.89 -34.46 1.09
CA ASN A 315 -2.61 -35.05 0.68
C ASN A 315 -1.39 -34.17 1.00
N ILE A 316 -1.57 -32.90 1.33
CA ILE A 316 -0.49 -31.94 1.62
C ILE A 316 -0.08 -32.10 3.08
N LYS A 317 0.90 -32.97 3.32
CA LYS A 317 1.50 -33.18 4.66
C LYS A 317 2.48 -32.06 4.98
N VAL A 318 2.00 -31.02 5.66
CA VAL A 318 2.81 -29.91 6.17
C VAL A 318 2.60 -29.78 7.67
N ASP A 319 3.71 -29.70 8.39
CA ASP A 319 3.73 -29.33 9.79
C ASP A 319 3.62 -27.80 9.89
N VAL A 320 2.40 -27.31 10.12
CA VAL A 320 2.07 -25.88 10.15
C VAL A 320 2.80 -25.17 11.31
N GLU A 321 2.93 -25.82 12.47
CA GLU A 321 3.65 -25.29 13.64
C GLU A 321 5.13 -25.05 13.30
N ARG A 322 5.74 -25.99 12.57
CA ARG A 322 7.11 -25.80 12.07
C ARG A 322 7.25 -24.66 11.06
N VAL A 323 6.22 -24.40 10.24
CA VAL A 323 6.26 -23.30 9.26
C VAL A 323 6.19 -21.94 9.98
N ILE A 324 5.32 -21.78 10.97
CA ILE A 324 5.25 -20.53 11.74
C ILE A 324 6.50 -20.31 12.61
N ASP A 325 7.08 -21.37 13.18
CA ASP A 325 8.36 -21.28 13.91
C ASP A 325 9.50 -20.75 13.03
N ARG A 326 9.53 -21.18 11.77
CA ARG A 326 10.50 -20.68 10.78
C ARG A 326 10.24 -19.24 10.43
N ALA A 327 8.99 -18.84 10.25
CA ALA A 327 8.63 -17.46 9.98
C ALA A 327 9.13 -16.51 11.07
N ILE A 328 8.90 -16.88 12.34
CA ILE A 328 9.35 -16.10 13.51
C ILE A 328 10.88 -16.07 13.59
N ARG A 329 11.54 -17.22 13.39
CA ARG A 329 13.01 -17.32 13.36
C ARG A 329 13.62 -16.45 12.25
N ASN A 330 12.95 -16.38 11.12
CA ASN A 330 13.33 -15.55 9.98
C ASN A 330 12.82 -14.10 10.14
N MET A 331 12.62 -13.61 11.36
CA MET A 331 12.35 -12.19 11.65
C MET A 331 11.13 -11.60 10.90
N ALA A 332 10.11 -12.40 10.61
CA ALA A 332 8.95 -11.97 9.82
C ALA A 332 8.28 -10.70 10.39
N PHE A 333 8.11 -10.61 11.72
CA PHE A 333 7.47 -9.45 12.35
C PHE A 333 8.31 -8.18 12.25
N GLN A 334 9.63 -8.29 12.44
CA GLN A 334 10.52 -7.16 12.28
C GLN A 334 10.52 -6.67 10.83
N TYR A 335 10.55 -7.58 9.87
CA TYR A 335 10.53 -7.23 8.44
C TYR A 335 9.22 -6.58 8.02
N LEU A 336 8.07 -7.14 8.45
CA LEU A 336 6.75 -6.53 8.24
C LEU A 336 6.72 -5.09 8.77
N ARG A 337 7.26 -4.85 9.95
CA ARG A 337 7.28 -3.50 10.53
C ARG A 337 8.25 -2.56 9.81
N GLN A 338 9.52 -2.93 9.73
CA GLN A 338 10.60 -2.02 9.34
C GLN A 338 10.78 -1.92 7.83
N ALA A 339 10.60 -3.01 7.10
CA ALA A 339 10.81 -3.05 5.66
C ALA A 339 9.51 -2.82 4.88
N ILE A 340 8.37 -3.32 5.39
CA ILE A 340 7.08 -3.22 4.71
C ILE A 340 6.29 -1.99 5.15
N ILE A 341 5.82 -1.94 6.41
CA ILE A 341 4.91 -0.88 6.90
C ILE A 341 5.58 0.50 6.87
N ARG A 342 6.86 0.58 7.25
CA ARG A 342 7.63 1.83 7.21
C ARG A 342 8.19 2.20 5.84
N SER A 343 7.87 1.41 4.80
CA SER A 343 8.34 1.67 3.45
C SER A 343 7.70 2.91 2.85
N ASP A 344 8.49 3.72 2.14
CA ASP A 344 7.96 4.75 1.24
C ASP A 344 7.08 4.20 0.12
N HIS A 345 7.08 2.89 -0.12
CA HIS A 345 6.26 2.24 -1.14
C HIS A 345 4.97 1.64 -0.59
N PHE A 346 4.76 1.70 0.72
CA PHE A 346 3.53 1.32 1.38
C PHE A 346 2.59 2.52 1.46
N ARG A 347 1.81 2.73 0.39
CA ARG A 347 0.99 3.94 0.20
C ARG A 347 -0.42 3.67 -0.31
N PHE A 348 -0.79 2.41 -0.50
CA PHE A 348 -2.07 2.07 -1.12
C PHE A 348 -3.00 1.36 -0.15
N ALA A 349 -4.29 1.73 -0.21
CA ALA A 349 -5.33 1.16 0.63
C ALA A 349 -5.43 -0.37 0.53
N HIS A 350 -5.19 -0.97 -0.64
CA HIS A 350 -5.20 -2.42 -0.78
C HIS A 350 -4.02 -3.10 -0.07
N GLN A 351 -2.82 -2.49 -0.06
CA GLN A 351 -1.68 -3.02 0.69
C GLN A 351 -1.98 -3.01 2.18
N PHE A 352 -2.60 -1.92 2.67
CA PHE A 352 -3.08 -1.84 4.05
C PHE A 352 -4.04 -2.97 4.38
N ILE A 353 -5.08 -3.18 3.55
CA ILE A 353 -6.10 -4.23 3.80
C ILE A 353 -5.44 -5.61 3.88
N VAL A 354 -4.51 -5.93 2.99
CA VAL A 354 -3.83 -7.24 2.99
C VAL A 354 -3.00 -7.46 4.24
N ILE A 355 -2.26 -6.45 4.71
CA ILE A 355 -1.44 -6.58 5.93
C ILE A 355 -2.31 -6.59 7.19
N ASP A 356 -3.30 -5.70 7.27
CA ASP A 356 -4.26 -5.65 8.38
C ASP A 356 -4.97 -7.00 8.55
N GLU A 357 -5.41 -7.60 7.44
CA GLU A 357 -6.02 -8.94 7.44
C GLU A 357 -5.00 -10.02 7.86
N LEU A 358 -3.78 -10.01 7.31
CA LEU A 358 -2.72 -10.96 7.70
C LEU A 358 -2.45 -10.93 9.21
N LEU A 359 -2.34 -9.74 9.81
CA LEU A 359 -2.09 -9.58 11.24
C LEU A 359 -3.29 -10.02 12.09
N LYS A 360 -4.52 -9.74 11.65
CA LYS A 360 -5.74 -10.21 12.34
C LYS A 360 -5.87 -11.72 12.28
N GLN A 361 -5.60 -12.33 11.12
CA GLN A 361 -5.63 -13.77 10.95
C GLN A 361 -4.56 -14.47 11.79
N LEU A 362 -3.38 -13.86 11.96
CA LEU A 362 -2.37 -14.37 12.89
C LEU A 362 -2.92 -14.46 14.33
N VAL A 363 -3.60 -13.42 14.81
CA VAL A 363 -4.23 -13.41 16.14
C VAL A 363 -5.31 -14.48 16.25
N ALA A 364 -6.14 -14.62 15.22
CA ALA A 364 -7.24 -15.57 15.21
C ALA A 364 -6.76 -17.03 15.20
N PHE A 365 -5.74 -17.35 14.40
CA PHE A 365 -5.34 -18.72 14.11
C PHE A 365 -4.16 -19.23 14.94
N PHE A 366 -3.33 -18.35 15.51
CA PHE A 366 -2.16 -18.72 16.32
C PHE A 366 -2.06 -17.99 17.67
N PRO A 367 -3.15 -17.91 18.48
CA PRO A 367 -3.10 -17.22 19.78
C PRO A 367 -2.10 -17.85 20.75
N ALA A 368 -1.97 -19.18 20.75
CA ALA A 368 -0.99 -19.89 21.58
C ALA A 368 0.45 -19.55 21.21
N LYS A 369 0.75 -19.40 19.91
CA LYS A 369 2.09 -19.04 19.44
C LYS A 369 2.45 -17.61 19.81
N LEU A 370 1.49 -16.69 19.79
CA LEU A 370 1.69 -15.31 20.26
C LEU A 370 2.00 -15.27 21.76
N MET A 371 1.25 -16.00 22.59
CA MET A 371 1.52 -16.11 24.03
C MET A 371 2.90 -16.73 24.31
N GLU A 372 3.30 -17.76 23.54
CA GLU A 372 4.64 -18.35 23.64
C GLU A 372 5.72 -17.32 23.27
N THR A 373 5.50 -16.54 22.20
CA THR A 373 6.44 -15.52 21.74
C THR A 373 6.59 -14.40 22.78
N GLU A 374 5.48 -13.96 23.39
CA GLU A 374 5.47 -13.00 24.50
C GLU A 374 6.29 -13.51 25.68
N ARG A 375 6.01 -14.74 26.13
CA ARG A 375 6.72 -15.35 27.25
C ARG A 375 8.22 -15.46 26.99
N ASN A 376 8.61 -15.95 25.81
CA ASN A 376 10.01 -16.05 25.42
C ASN A 376 10.68 -14.67 25.42
N SER A 377 9.97 -13.64 24.97
CA SER A 377 10.46 -12.26 24.98
C SER A 377 10.67 -11.73 26.41
N ALA A 378 9.76 -12.03 27.33
CA ALA A 378 9.88 -11.65 28.74
C ALA A 378 11.03 -12.39 29.45
N ASP A 379 11.21 -13.68 29.16
CA ASP A 379 12.29 -14.51 29.69
C ASP A 379 13.67 -14.01 29.18
N GLU A 380 13.77 -13.65 27.89
CA GLU A 380 14.97 -13.05 27.29
C GLU A 380 15.32 -11.70 27.93
N LEU A 381 14.35 -10.82 28.14
CA LEU A 381 14.55 -9.54 28.82
C LEU A 381 15.03 -9.72 30.26
N THR A 382 14.41 -10.64 31.00
CA THR A 382 14.80 -10.96 32.38
C THR A 382 16.25 -11.45 32.44
N PHE A 383 16.64 -12.32 31.50
CA PHE A 383 18.01 -12.83 31.40
C PHE A 383 19.03 -11.72 31.07
N LEU A 384 18.68 -10.76 30.20
CA LEU A 384 19.54 -9.61 29.90
C LEU A 384 19.71 -8.68 31.11
N ASP A 385 18.64 -8.42 31.85
CA ASP A 385 18.68 -7.65 33.10
C ASP A 385 19.54 -8.31 34.17
N GLU A 386 19.47 -9.64 34.30
CA GLU A 386 20.33 -10.42 35.19
C GLU A 386 21.81 -10.32 34.79
N GLN A 387 22.14 -10.48 33.51
CA GLN A 387 23.51 -10.28 33.02
C GLN A 387 24.03 -8.86 33.27
N GLN A 388 23.19 -7.84 33.08
CA GLN A 388 23.59 -6.46 33.33
C GLN A 388 23.87 -6.22 34.83
N LYS A 389 23.07 -6.81 35.72
CA LYS A 389 23.29 -6.78 37.18
C LYS A 389 24.58 -7.50 37.57
N ASP A 390 24.88 -8.63 36.95
CA ASP A 390 26.12 -9.38 37.21
C ASP A 390 27.37 -8.63 36.74
N VAL A 391 27.30 -7.91 35.61
CA VAL A 391 28.38 -7.04 35.14
C VAL A 391 28.60 -5.84 36.07
N LEU A 392 27.53 -5.24 36.61
CA LEU A 392 27.62 -4.13 37.57
C LEU A 392 28.13 -4.58 38.95
N ASN A 393 27.89 -5.84 39.33
CA ASN A 393 28.32 -6.41 40.61
C ASN A 393 29.72 -7.06 40.57
N ALA A 394 30.31 -7.24 39.38
CA ALA A 394 31.69 -7.73 39.24
C ALA A 394 32.70 -6.65 39.67
N LYS A 395 33.58 -6.98 40.63
CA LYS A 395 34.73 -6.10 40.95
C LYS A 395 35.64 -6.00 39.72
N PRO A 396 36.07 -4.80 39.30
CA PRO A 396 36.94 -4.65 38.14
C PRO A 396 38.26 -5.38 38.41
N ASP A 397 38.64 -6.30 37.53
CA ASP A 397 39.97 -6.92 37.56
C ASP A 397 41.01 -5.83 37.26
N PRO A 398 41.96 -5.54 38.17
CA PRO A 398 42.97 -4.49 37.97
C PRO A 398 43.89 -4.76 36.77
N ARG A 399 43.86 -5.96 36.15
CA ARG A 399 44.61 -6.27 34.92
C ARG A 399 43.81 -6.07 33.63
N SER A 400 42.50 -5.80 33.70
CA SER A 400 41.65 -5.66 32.51
C SER A 400 41.22 -4.21 32.26
N GLN A 401 42.02 -3.22 32.65
CA GLN A 401 41.71 -1.78 32.46
C GLN A 401 41.68 -1.32 30.99
N THR A 402 41.78 -2.22 30.02
CA THR A 402 41.48 -1.96 28.62
C THR A 402 40.88 -3.21 27.99
N VAL A 403 39.67 -3.57 28.41
CA VAL A 403 38.80 -4.32 27.50
C VAL A 403 37.94 -3.28 26.82
N ASN A 404 38.33 -2.91 25.60
CA ASN A 404 37.41 -2.23 24.68
C ASN A 404 36.15 -3.10 24.60
N ILE A 405 35.03 -2.54 25.04
CA ILE A 405 33.70 -3.15 25.00
C ILE A 405 33.19 -3.10 23.53
N GLY A 406 34.01 -3.60 22.60
CA GLY A 406 33.73 -3.64 21.16
C GLY A 406 33.69 -5.06 20.59
N ASP A 407 34.42 -6.02 21.19
CA ASP A 407 34.82 -7.22 20.42
C ASP A 407 34.28 -8.57 20.91
N LYS A 408 33.35 -8.64 21.89
CA LYS A 408 32.85 -9.93 22.42
C LYS A 408 31.33 -10.09 22.60
N LEU A 409 30.53 -9.20 22.03
CA LEU A 409 29.12 -9.49 21.75
C LEU A 409 28.99 -9.83 20.26
N THR A 410 29.29 -11.07 19.89
CA THR A 410 28.84 -11.63 18.61
C THR A 410 27.36 -11.97 18.72
N ALA A 411 26.52 -10.94 18.88
CA ALA A 411 25.25 -10.89 18.19
C ALA A 411 25.49 -9.91 17.04
N SER A 412 25.98 -10.43 15.91
CA SER A 412 26.06 -9.65 14.69
C SER A 412 24.64 -9.43 14.17
N LEU A 413 23.92 -8.51 14.82
CA LEU A 413 22.86 -7.74 14.19
C LEU A 413 23.54 -6.87 13.14
N SER A 414 23.62 -7.37 11.92
CA SER A 414 24.01 -6.54 10.79
C SER A 414 22.85 -5.62 10.43
N SER A 415 22.65 -4.57 11.21
CA SER A 415 22.12 -3.32 10.70
C SER A 415 23.13 -2.26 11.12
N SER A 416 23.88 -1.77 10.14
CA SER A 416 24.73 -0.60 10.31
C SER A 416 23.86 0.63 10.53
N ASP A 417 23.37 0.82 11.75
CA ASP A 417 22.81 2.08 12.24
C ASP A 417 23.86 2.75 13.14
N PRO A 418 24.48 3.87 12.72
CA PRO A 418 25.51 4.55 13.50
C PRO A 418 25.00 5.23 14.78
N SER A 419 23.68 5.22 15.02
CA SER A 419 23.06 6.08 16.03
C SER A 419 22.93 5.48 17.45
N SER A 420 23.30 4.21 17.66
CA SER A 420 23.22 3.57 18.99
C SER A 420 21.83 3.72 19.65
N ASN A 421 20.76 3.67 18.84
CA ASN A 421 19.37 3.74 19.30
C ASN A 421 18.86 2.35 19.71
N TYR A 422 18.37 2.24 20.95
CA TYR A 422 17.71 1.07 21.53
C TYR A 422 16.45 0.59 20.75
N GLU A 423 15.97 1.33 19.75
CA GLU A 423 14.82 0.95 18.92
C GLU A 423 15.04 -0.30 18.04
N SER A 424 16.29 -0.71 17.84
CA SER A 424 16.66 -1.82 16.94
C SER A 424 16.59 -3.22 17.55
N ALA A 425 16.46 -3.33 18.88
CA ALA A 425 16.47 -4.59 19.62
C ALA A 425 15.10 -4.89 20.27
N LEU A 426 14.01 -4.67 19.55
CA LEU A 426 12.69 -5.09 20.02
C LEU A 426 12.54 -6.61 19.87
N SER A 427 11.88 -7.22 20.84
CA SER A 427 11.52 -8.63 20.78
C SER A 427 10.57 -8.93 19.60
N ASN A 428 10.42 -10.20 19.26
CA ASN A 428 9.47 -10.63 18.22
C ASN A 428 8.04 -10.21 18.56
N TYR A 429 7.64 -10.31 19.83
CA TYR A 429 6.31 -9.93 20.27
C TYR A 429 6.07 -8.41 20.20
N GLU A 430 7.05 -7.60 20.59
CA GLU A 430 6.94 -6.14 20.48
C GLU A 430 6.91 -5.67 19.02
N ASN A 431 7.70 -6.27 18.14
CA ASN A 431 7.63 -5.96 16.70
C ASN A 431 6.25 -6.29 16.12
N PHE A 432 5.64 -7.40 16.56
CA PHE A 432 4.28 -7.74 16.19
C PHE A 432 3.26 -6.69 16.68
N LEU A 433 3.27 -6.34 17.97
CA LEU A 433 2.35 -5.34 18.52
C LEU A 433 2.53 -3.97 17.85
N ARG A 434 3.77 -3.53 17.65
CA ARG A 434 4.06 -2.26 16.96
C ARG A 434 3.70 -2.27 15.48
N SER A 435 3.60 -3.44 14.83
CA SER A 435 3.09 -3.52 13.46
C SER A 435 1.66 -2.98 13.39
N PHE A 436 0.80 -3.29 14.35
CA PHE A 436 -0.56 -2.71 14.41
C PHE A 436 -0.53 -1.20 14.67
N VAL A 437 0.28 -0.74 15.63
CA VAL A 437 0.40 0.68 15.97
C VAL A 437 0.86 1.48 14.76
N ASP A 438 2.00 1.11 14.17
CA ASP A 438 2.58 1.79 13.01
C ASP A 438 1.59 1.78 11.82
N LEU A 439 0.86 0.68 11.61
CA LEU A 439 -0.13 0.54 10.54
C LEU A 439 -1.34 1.48 10.75
N TYR A 440 -1.91 1.55 11.96
CA TYR A 440 -3.05 2.42 12.25
C TYR A 440 -2.65 3.90 12.36
N GLU A 441 -1.47 4.23 12.87
CA GLU A 441 -0.93 5.59 12.85
C GLU A 441 -0.81 6.11 11.41
N MET A 442 -0.29 5.28 10.50
CA MET A 442 -0.22 5.63 9.08
C MET A 442 -1.61 5.93 8.52
N GLN A 443 -2.64 5.14 8.84
CA GLN A 443 -4.00 5.38 8.36
C GLN A 443 -4.56 6.73 8.85
N VAL A 444 -4.27 7.11 10.10
CA VAL A 444 -4.68 8.41 10.66
C VAL A 444 -3.95 9.55 9.95
N MET A 445 -2.63 9.43 9.78
CA MET A 445 -1.81 10.43 9.10
C MET A 445 -2.19 10.60 7.62
N ASP A 446 -2.50 9.51 6.91
CA ASP A 446 -2.98 9.53 5.52
C ASP A 446 -4.36 10.20 5.43
N HIS A 447 -5.27 9.90 6.35
CA HIS A 447 -6.57 10.55 6.42
C HIS A 447 -6.44 12.06 6.65
N GLU A 448 -5.52 12.48 7.53
CA GLU A 448 -5.23 13.90 7.77
C GLU A 448 -4.56 14.58 6.57
N HIS A 449 -3.60 13.92 5.90
CA HIS A 449 -2.97 14.43 4.69
C HIS A 449 -3.96 14.54 3.52
N GLN A 450 -4.81 13.54 3.31
CA GLN A 450 -5.87 13.58 2.30
C GLN A 450 -6.92 14.67 2.59
N LYS A 451 -7.17 14.97 3.87
CA LYS A 451 -8.05 16.08 4.28
C LYS A 451 -7.41 17.46 4.06
N ALA A 452 -6.10 17.58 4.31
CA ALA A 452 -5.32 18.81 4.16
C ALA A 452 -4.95 19.13 2.70
N SER A 453 -4.77 18.12 1.85
CA SER A 453 -4.33 18.27 0.46
C SER A 453 -5.43 18.73 -0.52
N ARG A 454 -6.69 18.84 -0.07
CA ARG A 454 -7.82 19.24 -0.94
C ARG A 454 -7.95 20.75 -1.02
N THR A 455 -7.61 21.34 -2.16
CA THR A 455 -8.05 22.72 -2.48
C THR A 455 -9.55 22.75 -2.81
N THR A 456 -10.20 23.90 -2.60
CA THR A 456 -11.67 24.08 -2.77
C THR A 456 -12.20 23.62 -4.13
N ARG A 457 -11.38 23.68 -5.19
CA ARG A 457 -11.73 23.27 -6.56
C ARG A 457 -11.55 21.77 -6.82
N GLU A 458 -10.68 21.09 -6.06
CA GLU A 458 -10.54 19.63 -6.06
C GLU A 458 -11.70 18.97 -5.29
N ARG A 459 -12.34 19.69 -4.34
CA ARG A 459 -13.58 19.25 -3.67
C ARG A 459 -14.77 19.19 -4.62
N GLU A 460 -14.96 20.18 -5.49
CA GLU A 460 -16.10 20.20 -6.43
C GLU A 460 -16.05 19.07 -7.48
N LEU A 461 -14.84 18.71 -7.94
CA LEU A 461 -14.65 17.60 -8.89
C LEU A 461 -14.81 16.22 -8.23
N PHE A 462 -14.45 16.10 -6.95
CA PHE A 462 -14.60 14.85 -6.19
C PHE A 462 -16.01 14.69 -5.59
N GLU A 463 -16.69 15.76 -5.18
CA GLU A 463 -18.06 15.70 -4.64
C GLU A 463 -19.07 15.20 -5.69
N GLN A 464 -18.91 15.58 -6.96
CA GLN A 464 -19.70 15.02 -8.06
C GLN A 464 -19.47 13.52 -8.31
N ILE A 465 -18.33 12.98 -7.85
CA ILE A 465 -17.96 11.56 -8.00
C ILE A 465 -18.33 10.76 -6.73
N GLN A 466 -18.30 11.39 -5.56
CA GLN A 466 -18.41 10.74 -4.26
C GLN A 466 -19.86 10.55 -3.76
N GLU A 467 -20.84 11.31 -4.27
CA GLU A 467 -22.27 11.11 -3.93
C GLU A 467 -22.82 9.73 -4.34
N SER A 468 -22.12 9.00 -5.21
CA SER A 468 -22.50 7.65 -5.66
C SER A 468 -22.01 6.49 -4.78
N SER A 469 -21.13 6.73 -3.81
CA SER A 469 -20.33 5.66 -3.16
C SER A 469 -20.46 5.56 -1.63
N LEU A 470 -21.46 6.24 -1.03
CA LEU A 470 -21.57 6.42 0.43
C LEU A 470 -22.42 5.39 1.19
N SER A 471 -22.79 4.24 0.61
CA SER A 471 -23.55 3.19 1.32
C SER A 471 -22.71 2.19 2.12
N PHE A 472 -21.37 2.22 2.03
CA PHE A 472 -20.50 1.14 2.53
C PHE A 472 -19.85 1.40 3.91
N SER A 473 -20.25 2.44 4.65
CA SER A 473 -19.52 2.89 5.86
C SER A 473 -20.03 2.31 7.20
N THR A 474 -21.17 1.62 7.22
CA THR A 474 -21.83 1.16 8.44
C THR A 474 -21.23 -0.12 9.04
N GLU A 475 -20.58 -0.95 8.24
CA GLU A 475 -20.03 -2.24 8.66
C GLU A 475 -18.73 -2.10 9.49
N ARG A 476 -17.97 -1.02 9.25
CA ARG A 476 -16.69 -0.71 9.92
C ARG A 476 -16.82 -0.45 11.43
N SER A 477 -17.98 0.01 11.89
CA SER A 477 -18.22 0.39 13.30
C SER A 477 -18.48 -0.81 14.22
N SER A 478 -18.80 -1.98 13.65
CA SER A 478 -19.00 -3.24 14.37
C SER A 478 -17.66 -3.85 14.83
N ASN A 479 -16.69 -3.91 13.91
CA ASN A 479 -15.42 -4.62 14.13
C ASN A 479 -14.47 -3.88 15.10
N ILE A 480 -14.59 -2.56 15.23
CA ILE A 480 -13.83 -1.74 16.19
C ILE A 480 -14.15 -2.13 17.65
N ARG A 481 -15.38 -2.55 17.95
CA ARG A 481 -15.75 -2.95 19.33
C ARG A 481 -15.13 -4.28 19.74
N GLN A 482 -15.06 -5.26 18.83
CA GLN A 482 -14.39 -6.53 19.09
C GLN A 482 -12.86 -6.36 19.19
N PHE A 483 -12.28 -5.48 18.36
CA PHE A 483 -10.87 -5.10 18.42
C PHE A 483 -10.47 -4.45 19.75
N ASN A 484 -11.29 -3.50 20.24
CA ASN A 484 -11.06 -2.89 21.56
C ASN A 484 -11.18 -3.89 22.72
N SER A 485 -12.00 -4.95 22.59
CA SER A 485 -12.07 -6.02 23.58
C SER A 485 -10.84 -6.94 23.58
N ALA A 486 -10.21 -7.16 22.43
CA ALA A 486 -8.99 -7.96 22.31
C ALA A 486 -7.75 -7.21 22.83
N LEU A 487 -7.64 -5.90 22.57
CA LEU A 487 -6.59 -5.03 23.11
C LEU A 487 -6.73 -4.79 24.62
N ALA A 488 -7.96 -4.79 25.16
CA ALA A 488 -8.20 -4.66 26.59
C ALA A 488 -7.68 -5.85 27.43
N LEU A 489 -7.32 -6.97 26.80
CA LEU A 489 -6.71 -8.13 27.48
C LEU A 489 -5.18 -8.03 27.65
N ALA A 490 -4.53 -7.05 27.01
CA ALA A 490 -3.12 -6.74 27.24
C ALA A 490 -2.97 -5.75 28.41
N SER A 491 -3.32 -6.19 29.61
CA SER A 491 -3.02 -5.47 30.85
C SER A 491 -1.58 -5.76 31.26
N MET A 492 -0.62 -4.92 30.85
CA MET A 492 0.70 -4.93 31.49
C MET A 492 0.54 -4.43 32.92
N GLY A 493 0.73 -5.33 33.90
CA GLY A 493 0.91 -4.96 35.29
C GLY A 493 2.23 -4.24 35.45
N ALA A 494 2.26 -2.93 35.21
CA ALA A 494 3.37 -2.10 35.69
C ALA A 494 3.30 -2.11 37.22
N GLN A 495 4.34 -2.58 37.88
CA GLN A 495 4.52 -2.31 39.30
C GLN A 495 4.88 -0.82 39.43
N VAL A 496 3.84 0.02 39.44
CA VAL A 496 4.01 1.44 39.73
C VAL A 496 4.45 1.51 41.18
N GLU A 497 5.68 1.95 41.43
CA GLU A 497 6.05 2.40 42.78
C GLU A 497 4.97 3.37 43.26
N GLU A 498 4.33 3.11 44.41
CA GLU A 498 3.33 4.02 44.97
C GLU A 498 3.97 5.39 45.20
N PHE A 499 3.73 6.31 44.28
CA PHE A 499 4.20 7.68 44.41
C PHE A 499 3.43 8.38 45.52
N ARG A 500 4.18 9.06 46.39
CA ARG A 500 3.76 9.63 47.67
C ARG A 500 2.49 10.50 47.53
N ASP A 501 1.48 10.15 48.33
CA ASP A 501 0.12 10.63 48.62
C ASP A 501 -0.38 12.07 48.27
N TYR A 502 0.38 13.00 47.69
CA TYR A 502 -0.09 14.39 47.47
C TYR A 502 0.66 15.16 46.38
N GLY A 503 -0.05 16.03 45.64
CA GLY A 503 0.51 16.93 44.62
C GLY A 503 0.17 16.59 43.16
N LEU A 504 0.55 17.50 42.24
CA LEU A 504 0.45 17.29 40.80
C LEU A 504 1.73 16.61 40.31
N TYR A 505 1.60 15.43 39.71
CA TYR A 505 2.73 14.70 39.13
C TYR A 505 2.56 14.62 37.62
N SER A 506 3.65 14.84 36.89
CA SER A 506 3.73 14.48 35.48
C SER A 506 4.70 13.31 35.32
N TYR A 507 4.27 12.28 34.59
CA TYR A 507 5.13 11.17 34.21
C TYR A 507 4.95 10.88 32.73
N LYS A 508 6.03 10.39 32.10
CA LYS A 508 6.10 10.17 30.65
C LYS A 508 6.16 8.66 30.39
N ILE A 509 5.14 8.12 29.75
CA ILE A 509 5.09 6.73 29.30
C ILE A 509 4.91 6.75 27.78
N HIS A 510 5.76 6.01 27.05
CA HIS A 510 5.72 5.93 25.59
C HIS A 510 5.57 7.30 24.90
N GLU A 511 6.45 8.24 25.23
CA GLU A 511 6.45 9.60 24.66
C GLU A 511 5.24 10.50 24.98
N GLN A 512 4.20 10.00 25.66
CA GLN A 512 3.06 10.79 26.14
C GLN A 512 3.19 11.18 27.61
N ILE A 513 2.89 12.45 27.91
CA ILE A 513 2.91 13.01 29.27
C ILE A 513 1.52 12.83 29.89
N TYR A 514 1.45 12.10 30.99
CA TYR A 514 0.26 11.92 31.80
C TYR A 514 0.36 12.79 33.05
N LEU A 515 -0.77 13.42 33.41
CA LEU A 515 -0.89 14.27 34.59
C LEU A 515 -1.80 13.58 35.62
N ALA A 516 -1.27 13.34 36.81
CA ALA A 516 -2.03 12.83 37.95
C ALA A 516 -2.20 13.95 38.98
N ALA A 517 -3.44 14.14 39.46
CA ALA A 517 -3.77 15.15 40.47
C ALA A 517 -4.18 14.47 41.78
N GLY A 518 -3.43 14.75 42.86
CA GLY A 518 -3.75 14.33 44.23
C GLY A 518 -4.57 15.37 45.01
N PRO A 519 -5.04 15.02 46.22
CA PRO A 519 -5.76 15.94 47.11
C PRO A 519 -4.90 17.16 47.51
N LEU A 520 -5.58 18.27 47.81
CA LEU A 520 -4.96 19.59 48.03
C LEU A 520 -4.00 19.63 49.22
N HIS A 521 -4.32 18.90 50.29
CA HIS A 521 -3.51 18.79 51.50
C HIS A 521 -3.08 17.34 51.72
N PRO A 522 -1.88 17.09 52.26
CA PRO A 522 -1.50 15.77 52.74
C PRO A 522 -2.45 15.32 53.87
N SER A 523 -2.52 14.01 54.11
CA SER A 523 -3.19 13.47 55.32
C SER A 523 -2.60 14.09 56.59
N THR A 524 -3.42 14.21 57.63
CA THR A 524 -3.25 15.03 58.86
C THR A 524 -1.95 14.81 59.67
N GLU A 525 -1.07 13.92 59.22
CA GLU A 525 0.18 13.53 59.89
C GLU A 525 1.46 13.91 59.11
N LYS A 526 1.37 14.56 57.93
CA LYS A 526 2.55 14.97 57.15
C LYS A 526 2.62 16.49 56.95
N ALA A 527 3.80 17.07 57.15
CA ALA A 527 4.03 18.50 56.97
C ALA A 527 4.13 18.88 55.47
N LEU A 528 3.58 20.04 55.11
CA LEU A 528 3.67 20.61 53.76
C LEU A 528 5.14 20.92 53.41
N SER A 529 5.62 20.46 52.27
CA SER A 529 6.95 20.80 51.75
C SER A 529 6.90 21.16 50.27
N TYR A 530 7.64 22.21 49.90
CA TYR A 530 7.78 22.84 48.58
C TYR A 530 6.63 23.76 48.16
N GLY A 531 6.95 24.75 47.31
CA GLY A 531 5.99 25.74 46.80
C GLY A 531 5.05 25.11 45.78
N GLN A 532 3.80 24.89 46.19
CA GLN A 532 2.76 24.28 45.37
C GLN A 532 1.79 25.35 44.86
N LEU A 533 1.35 25.22 43.61
CA LEU A 533 0.36 26.11 42.99
C LEU A 533 -1.02 25.45 43.11
N TYR A 534 -1.92 26.07 43.86
CA TYR A 534 -3.27 25.54 44.10
C TYR A 534 -4.30 26.27 43.23
N THR A 535 -5.23 25.50 42.65
CA THR A 535 -6.41 26.03 41.97
C THR A 535 -7.63 25.69 42.83
N MET A 536 -8.27 26.71 43.41
CA MET A 536 -9.35 26.55 44.40
C MET A 536 -10.55 27.43 44.03
N ASP A 537 -11.75 27.04 44.48
CA ASP A 537 -12.94 27.89 44.41
C ASP A 537 -12.76 29.15 45.29
N THR A 538 -13.22 30.30 44.82
CA THR A 538 -13.02 31.59 45.50
C THR A 538 -13.65 31.65 46.90
N LYS A 539 -14.74 30.91 47.17
CA LYS A 539 -15.30 30.80 48.52
C LYS A 539 -14.40 29.98 49.45
N GLN A 540 -13.84 28.89 48.94
CA GLN A 540 -13.01 27.96 49.70
C GLN A 540 -11.65 28.58 50.05
N ALA A 541 -11.06 29.33 49.11
CA ALA A 541 -9.85 30.12 49.35
C ALA A 541 -10.04 31.22 50.43
N ALA A 542 -11.25 31.79 50.53
CA ALA A 542 -11.57 32.83 51.53
C ALA A 542 -11.84 32.27 52.94
N GLU A 543 -12.16 30.98 53.07
CA GLU A 543 -12.32 30.29 54.35
C GLU A 543 -10.98 29.78 54.90
N GLU A 544 -10.11 29.24 54.04
CA GLU A 544 -8.76 28.82 54.46
C GLU A 544 -7.90 30.01 54.90
N ARG A 545 -7.94 31.13 54.16
CA ARG A 545 -7.26 32.36 54.58
C ARG A 545 -7.78 32.94 55.91
N ARG A 546 -9.03 32.64 56.28
CA ARG A 546 -9.60 33.01 57.59
C ARG A 546 -9.12 32.09 58.73
N ARG A 547 -8.82 30.82 58.44
CA ARG A 547 -8.25 29.84 59.39
C ARG A 547 -6.77 30.06 59.69
N GLU A 548 -6.00 30.60 58.75
CA GLU A 548 -4.58 30.91 58.97
C GLU A 548 -4.35 32.22 59.76
N LEU A 549 -5.37 33.08 59.87
CA LEU A 549 -5.31 34.38 60.57
C LEU A 549 -5.93 34.37 61.97
N SER A 550 -6.47 33.24 62.43
CA SER A 550 -6.93 32.97 63.81
C SER A 550 -5.96 32.06 64.52
#